data_AF-A6QS97-F1
#
_entry.id   AF-A6QS97-F1
#
_cell.length_a   1.000
_cell.length_b   1.000
_cell.length_c   1.000
_cell.angle_alpha   90.00
_cell.angle_beta   90.00
_cell.angle_gamma   90.00
#
_symmetry.space_group_name_H-M   'P 1'
#
loop_
_entity.id
_entity.type
_entity.pdbx_description
1 polymer ?
#
loop_
_entity_poly.entity_id
_entity_poly.type
_entity_poly.pdbx_seq_one_letter_code
_entity_poly.pdbx_strand_id
1 'polypeptide(L)'
;MPPQLSEFTTNEIVRLLNDGYMPAQIARTIECSLATVYRIQRNIRCFGTARSPRSTWGVKPKITPDILSGLEDFFEAYPTAYRDEAVCFVKDEFDVDIHPRSISRLFEETEFDMEEG
;
A
#
# COMPACT_ATOMS: atom_id res chain seq x y z
N MET A 1 -3.70 -18.30 -3.98
CA MET A 1 -4.34 -17.15 -4.65
C MET A 1 -4.42 -17.44 -6.14
N PRO A 2 -5.49 -17.05 -6.86
CA PRO A 2 -5.50 -17.15 -8.31
C PRO A 2 -4.38 -16.30 -8.92
N PRO A 3 -3.80 -16.72 -10.06
CA PRO A 3 -2.74 -15.96 -10.72
C PRO A 3 -3.23 -14.57 -11.11
N GLN A 4 -2.38 -13.57 -10.89
CA GLN A 4 -2.66 -12.20 -11.28
C GLN A 4 -2.58 -12.08 -12.80
N LEU A 5 -3.51 -11.34 -13.40
CA LEU A 5 -3.42 -10.99 -14.82
C LEU A 5 -2.14 -10.20 -15.07
N SER A 6 -1.48 -10.48 -16.20
CA SER A 6 -0.35 -9.68 -16.65
C SER A 6 -0.74 -8.20 -16.77
N GLU A 7 0.19 -7.33 -16.44
CA GLU A 7 -0.01 -5.89 -16.56
C GLU A 7 -0.31 -5.48 -17.99
N PHE A 8 0.36 -6.11 -18.96
CA PHE A 8 0.10 -5.95 -20.39
C PHE A 8 -1.37 -6.24 -20.73
N THR A 9 -1.89 -7.39 -20.27
CA THR A 9 -3.28 -7.79 -20.48
C THR A 9 -4.26 -6.80 -19.85
N THR A 10 -3.93 -6.30 -18.65
CA THR A 10 -4.77 -5.32 -17.95
C THR A 10 -4.84 -4.00 -18.71
N ASN A 11 -3.70 -3.52 -19.23
CA ASN A 11 -3.63 -2.29 -20.00
C ASN A 11 -4.37 -2.39 -21.34
N GLU A 12 -4.30 -3.53 -22.03
CA GLU A 12 -5.07 -3.75 -23.25
C GLU A 12 -6.58 -3.76 -22.98
N ILE A 13 -7.04 -4.38 -21.89
CA ILE A 13 -8.45 -4.33 -21.46
C ILE A 13 -8.89 -2.88 -21.19
N VAL A 14 -8.05 -2.10 -20.49
CA VAL A 14 -8.33 -0.67 -20.21
C VAL A 14 -8.47 0.12 -21.50
N ARG A 15 -7.55 -0.07 -22.45
CA ARG A 15 -7.59 0.60 -23.75
C ARG A 15 -8.87 0.27 -24.50
N LEU A 16 -9.22 -1.01 -24.63
CA LEU A 16 -10.44 -1.42 -25.34
C LEU A 16 -11.72 -0.91 -24.66
N LEU A 17 -11.74 -0.83 -23.33
CA LEU A 17 -12.86 -0.22 -22.60
C LEU A 17 -12.98 1.29 -22.90
N ASN A 18 -11.85 2.01 -22.98
CA ASN A 18 -11.82 3.43 -23.34
C ASN A 18 -12.20 3.68 -24.80
N ASP A 19 -11.84 2.76 -25.71
CA ASP A 19 -12.22 2.79 -27.12
C ASP A 19 -13.71 2.43 -27.35
N GLY A 20 -14.45 2.06 -26.29
CA GLY A 20 -15.90 1.84 -26.32
C GLY A 20 -16.34 0.42 -26.72
N TYR A 21 -15.43 -0.56 -26.71
CA TYR A 21 -15.78 -1.95 -27.00
C TYR A 21 -16.66 -2.57 -25.91
N MET A 22 -17.56 -3.46 -26.30
CA MET A 22 -18.41 -4.16 -25.33
C MET A 22 -17.59 -5.16 -24.50
N PRO A 23 -17.84 -5.30 -23.18
CA PRO A 23 -17.12 -6.23 -22.32
C PRO A 23 -17.07 -7.68 -22.84
N ALA A 24 -18.14 -8.13 -23.53
CA ALA A 24 -18.19 -9.45 -24.14
C ALA A 24 -17.25 -9.62 -25.34
N GLN A 25 -17.00 -8.55 -26.11
CA GLN A 25 -16.02 -8.56 -27.21
C GLN A 25 -14.60 -8.60 -26.64
N ILE A 26 -14.32 -7.76 -25.65
CA ILE A 26 -13.02 -7.69 -24.97
C ILE A 26 -12.66 -9.04 -24.35
N ALA A 27 -13.60 -9.68 -23.65
CA ALA A 27 -13.42 -10.99 -23.05
C ALA A 27 -13.00 -12.06 -24.08
N ARG A 28 -13.57 -12.01 -25.29
CA ARG A 28 -13.22 -12.93 -26.38
C ARG A 28 -11.87 -12.59 -27.01
N THR A 29 -11.58 -11.32 -27.24
CA THR A 29 -10.32 -10.86 -27.85
C THR A 29 -9.11 -11.14 -26.95
N ILE A 30 -9.26 -10.95 -25.64
CA ILE A 30 -8.20 -11.10 -24.64
C ILE A 30 -8.20 -12.51 -24.02
N GLU A 31 -9.15 -13.37 -24.41
CA GLU A 31 -9.32 -14.72 -23.86
C GLU A 31 -9.41 -14.74 -22.32
N CYS A 32 -10.16 -13.79 -21.76
CA CYS A 32 -10.36 -13.66 -20.32
C CYS A 32 -11.84 -13.79 -19.93
N SER A 33 -12.11 -14.00 -18.63
CA SER A 33 -13.49 -14.10 -18.17
C SER A 33 -14.21 -12.76 -18.26
N LEU A 34 -15.51 -12.79 -18.57
CA LEU A 34 -16.34 -11.59 -18.59
C LEU A 34 -16.34 -10.86 -17.22
N ALA A 35 -16.27 -11.64 -16.13
CA ALA A 35 -16.17 -11.10 -14.78
C ALA A 35 -14.89 -10.26 -14.56
N THR A 36 -13.76 -10.66 -15.17
CA THR A 36 -12.52 -9.88 -15.14
C THR A 36 -12.71 -8.50 -15.77
N VAL A 37 -13.33 -8.45 -16.95
CA VAL A 37 -13.57 -7.19 -17.67
C VAL A 37 -14.48 -6.27 -16.86
N TYR A 38 -15.58 -6.80 -16.31
CA TYR A 38 -16.46 -6.02 -15.43
C TYR A 38 -15.77 -5.54 -14.16
N ARG A 39 -14.88 -6.35 -13.56
CA ARG A 39 -14.11 -5.94 -12.39
C ARG A 39 -13.18 -4.77 -12.72
N ILE A 40 -12.48 -4.84 -13.84
CA ILE A 40 -11.59 -3.76 -14.31
C ILE A 40 -12.41 -2.51 -14.62
N GLN A 41 -13.52 -2.64 -15.37
CA GLN A 41 -14.42 -1.52 -15.65
C GLN A 41 -14.95 -0.85 -14.38
N ARG A 42 -15.37 -1.66 -13.40
CA ARG A 42 -15.80 -1.16 -12.09
C ARG A 42 -14.67 -0.44 -11.37
N ASN A 43 -13.47 -1.00 -11.36
CA ASN A 43 -12.32 -0.37 -10.71
C ASN A 43 -11.98 0.98 -11.35
N ILE A 44 -11.97 1.07 -12.68
CA ILE A 44 -11.75 2.33 -13.41
C ILE A 44 -12.82 3.34 -13.02
N ARG A 45 -14.09 2.93 -13.01
CA ARG A 45 -15.21 3.81 -12.64
C ARG A 45 -15.14 4.29 -11.18
N CYS A 46 -14.71 3.44 -10.25
CA CYS A 46 -14.68 3.76 -8.83
C CYS A 46 -13.41 4.48 -8.37
N PHE A 47 -12.26 4.15 -8.98
CA PHE A 47 -10.93 4.55 -8.48
C PHE A 47 -10.06 5.23 -9.54
N GLY A 48 -10.52 5.35 -10.78
CA GLY A 48 -9.74 5.89 -11.90
C GLY A 48 -8.65 4.95 -12.43
N THR A 49 -8.50 3.77 -11.84
CA THR A 49 -7.44 2.81 -12.21
C THR A 49 -8.00 1.39 -12.35
N ALA A 50 -7.33 0.54 -13.13
CA ALA A 50 -7.75 -0.85 -13.33
C ALA A 50 -7.66 -1.71 -12.06
N ARG A 51 -6.86 -1.27 -11.08
CA ARG A 51 -6.62 -1.95 -9.80
C ARG A 51 -7.35 -1.21 -8.69
N SER A 52 -8.09 -1.95 -7.88
CA SER A 52 -8.62 -1.37 -6.65
C SER A 52 -7.45 -0.97 -5.75
N PRO A 53 -7.51 0.21 -5.09
CA PRO A 53 -6.59 0.55 -4.03
C PRO A 53 -6.53 -0.60 -3.03
N ARG A 54 -5.35 -0.84 -2.44
CA ARG A 54 -5.27 -1.79 -1.34
C ARG A 54 -6.20 -1.29 -0.23
N SER A 55 -7.22 -2.11 0.06
CA SER A 55 -8.11 -1.87 1.19
C SER A 55 -7.29 -1.89 2.47
N THR A 56 -7.10 -0.75 3.10
CA THR A 56 -6.55 -0.61 4.47
C THR A 56 -7.64 -0.84 5.52
N TRP A 57 -8.73 -1.52 5.17
CA TRP A 57 -9.75 -1.93 6.12
C TRP A 57 -9.20 -3.06 6.98
N GLY A 58 -8.47 -2.68 8.03
CA GLY A 58 -7.86 -3.58 9.00
C GLY A 58 -6.82 -2.83 9.82
N VAL A 59 -7.26 -2.24 10.93
CA VAL A 59 -6.43 -1.60 11.97
C VAL A 59 -5.69 -0.35 11.49
N LYS A 60 -6.06 0.82 12.05
CA LYS A 60 -5.21 2.01 11.92
C LYS A 60 -3.82 1.65 12.46
N PRO A 61 -2.72 1.87 11.72
CA PRO A 61 -1.40 1.58 12.25
C PRO A 61 -1.22 2.34 13.56
N LYS A 62 -0.72 1.66 14.59
CA LYS A 62 -0.41 2.29 15.89
C LYS A 62 0.63 3.39 15.74
N ILE A 63 1.53 3.20 14.78
CA ILE A 63 2.55 4.19 14.40
C ILE A 63 1.94 5.03 13.29
N THR A 64 1.55 6.25 13.63
CA THR A 64 1.11 7.26 12.67
C THR A 64 2.33 7.95 12.05
N PRO A 65 2.18 8.65 10.92
CA PRO A 65 3.25 9.46 10.34
C PRO A 65 3.84 10.47 11.34
N ASP A 66 3.03 11.07 12.21
CA ASP A 66 3.50 11.99 13.26
C ASP A 66 4.42 11.29 14.28
N ILE A 67 4.07 10.07 14.70
CA ILE A 67 4.89 9.26 15.61
C ILE A 67 6.20 8.85 14.94
N LEU A 68 6.16 8.52 13.64
CA LEU A 68 7.37 8.23 12.86
C LEU A 68 8.30 9.44 12.82
N SER A 69 7.79 10.62 12.47
CA SER A 69 8.58 11.85 12.43
C SER A 69 9.19 12.18 13.80
N GLY A 70 8.42 12.06 14.88
CA GLY A 70 8.95 12.29 16.23
C GLY A 70 10.02 11.27 16.64
N LEU A 71 9.91 10.02 16.18
CA LEU A 71 10.95 9.01 16.37
C LEU A 71 12.22 9.34 15.60
N GLU A 72 12.11 9.82 14.35
CA GLU A 72 13.26 10.26 13.54
C GLU A 72 14.01 11.39 14.25
N ASP A 73 13.30 12.42 14.71
CA ASP A 73 13.87 13.54 15.49
C ASP A 73 14.53 13.04 16.79
N PHE A 74 13.91 12.09 17.48
CA PHE A 74 14.44 11.48 18.70
C PHE A 74 15.77 10.75 18.45
N PHE A 75 15.87 9.96 17.38
CA PHE A 75 17.11 9.25 17.05
C PHE A 75 18.18 10.16 16.44
N GLU A 76 17.80 11.25 15.80
CA GLU A 76 18.75 12.30 15.39
C GLU A 76 19.39 12.95 16.63
N ALA A 77 18.59 13.28 17.64
CA ALA A 77 19.08 13.83 18.90
C ALA A 77 19.85 12.79 19.76
N TYR A 78 19.44 11.52 19.71
CA TYR A 78 19.98 10.44 20.52
C TYR A 78 20.30 9.18 19.68
N PRO A 79 21.39 9.19 18.89
CA PRO A 79 21.69 8.10 17.94
C PRO A 79 22.06 6.77 18.61
N THR A 80 22.41 6.80 19.90
CA THR A 80 22.72 5.60 20.71
C THR A 80 21.56 5.17 21.60
N ALA A 81 20.38 5.79 21.47
CA ALA A 81 19.22 5.43 22.27
C ALA A 81 18.81 3.98 21.99
N TYR A 82 18.44 3.27 23.06
CA TYR A 82 17.91 1.93 22.98
C TYR A 82 16.46 1.93 22.50
N ARG A 83 16.04 0.79 21.94
CA ARG A 83 14.66 0.62 21.45
C ARG A 83 13.62 0.82 22.55
N ASP A 84 13.91 0.41 23.78
CA ASP A 84 13.03 0.63 24.92
C ASP A 84 12.90 2.11 25.29
N GLU A 85 13.95 2.92 25.06
CA GLU A 85 13.91 4.37 25.27
C GLU A 85 13.01 5.06 24.24
N ALA A 86 13.05 4.59 22.99
CA ALA A 86 12.13 5.04 21.95
C ALA A 86 10.66 4.67 22.25
N VAL A 87 10.42 3.50 22.85
CA VAL A 87 9.08 3.13 23.34
C VAL A 87 8.60 4.06 24.44
N CYS A 88 9.48 4.40 25.39
CA CYS A 88 9.18 5.38 26.43
C CYS A 88 8.85 6.75 25.85
N PHE A 89 9.62 7.22 24.86
CA PHE A 89 9.36 8.47 24.16
C PHE A 89 7.98 8.48 23.50
N VAL A 90 7.63 7.43 22.73
CA VAL A 90 6.31 7.36 22.06
C VAL A 90 5.16 7.34 23.06
N LYS A 91 5.36 6.70 24.21
CA LYS A 91 4.37 6.69 25.28
C LYS A 91 4.22 8.06 25.95
N ASP A 92 5.32 8.77 26.18
CA ASP A 92 5.32 10.07 26.86
C ASP A 92 4.76 11.18 25.96
N GLU A 93 5.20 11.23 24.70
CA GLU A 93 4.86 12.31 23.76
C GLU A 93 3.51 12.08 23.07
N PHE A 94 3.16 10.83 22.74
CA PHE A 94 1.98 10.51 21.91
C PHE A 94 0.89 9.71 22.64
N ASP A 95 1.09 9.33 23.91
CA ASP A 95 0.18 8.47 24.70
C ASP A 95 -0.13 7.13 24.00
N VAL A 96 0.81 6.60 23.21
CA VAL A 96 0.65 5.32 22.49
C VAL A 96 1.56 4.24 23.06
N ASP A 97 0.94 3.16 23.54
CA ASP A 97 1.66 1.96 23.96
C ASP A 97 2.03 1.08 22.76
N ILE A 98 3.32 1.05 22.46
CA ILE A 98 3.93 0.27 21.38
C ILE A 98 4.88 -0.80 21.93
N HIS A 99 4.97 -1.94 21.25
CA HIS A 99 5.92 -2.99 21.62
C HIS A 99 7.30 -2.66 21.02
N PRO A 100 8.44 -2.93 21.70
CA PRO A 100 9.78 -2.67 21.14
C PRO A 100 10.04 -3.30 19.77
N ARG A 101 9.38 -4.43 19.49
CA ARG A 101 9.39 -5.09 18.16
C ARG A 101 8.75 -4.24 17.06
N SER A 102 7.77 -3.39 17.38
CA SER A 102 7.15 -2.46 16.43
C SER A 102 8.16 -1.41 15.96
N ILE A 103 9.06 -0.96 16.85
CA ILE A 103 10.17 -0.07 16.49
C ILE A 103 11.14 -0.76 15.53
N SER A 104 11.49 -2.03 15.79
CA SER A 104 12.40 -2.77 14.90
C SER A 104 11.83 -2.92 13.48
N ARG A 105 10.55 -3.30 13.38
CA ARG A 105 9.86 -3.44 12.10
C ARG A 105 9.71 -2.12 11.36
N LEU A 106 9.59 -1.01 12.08
CA LEU A 106 9.54 0.33 11.49
C LEU A 106 10.84 0.64 10.77
N PHE A 107 11.98 0.45 11.43
CA PHE A 107 13.30 0.69 10.83
C PHE A 107 13.61 -0.24 9.66
N GLU A 108 13.21 -1.51 9.73
CA GLU A 108 13.35 -2.45 8.61
C GLU A 108 12.52 -2.03 7.37
N GLU A 109 11.42 -1.28 7.56
CA GLU A 109 10.57 -0.77 6.47
C GLU A 109 11.09 0.57 5.93
N THR A 110 11.64 1.44 6.77
CA THR A 110 12.20 2.74 6.38
C THR A 110 13.55 2.62 5.66
N GLU A 111 14.40 1.64 6.01
CA GLU A 111 15.65 1.36 5.27
C GLU A 111 15.40 0.90 3.82
N PHE A 112 14.16 0.52 3.46
CA PHE A 112 13.79 0.09 2.11
C PHE A 112 13.46 1.23 1.14
N ASP A 113 13.26 2.47 1.63
CA ASP A 113 12.90 3.64 0.81
C ASP A 113 14.13 4.50 0.40
N MET A 114 15.34 4.19 0.88
CA MET A 114 16.57 4.97 0.61
C MET A 114 17.54 4.32 -0.42
N GLU A 115 17.05 3.53 -1.39
CA GLU A 115 17.92 2.97 -2.45
C GLU A 115 17.44 3.19 -3.90
N GLU A 116 16.48 4.08 -4.16
CA GLU A 116 16.14 4.52 -5.53
C GLU A 116 16.05 6.06 -5.61
N GLY A 117 17.22 6.70 -5.75
CA GLY A 117 17.38 8.13 -6.05
C GLY A 117 18.48 8.36 -7.06
#